data_AF-A0A932P6X2-F1
#
_entry.id   AF-A0A932P6X2-F1
#
_cell.length_a   1.000
_cell.length_b   1.000
_cell.length_c   1.000
_cell.angle_alpha   90.00
_cell.angle_beta   90.00
_cell.angle_gamma   90.00
#
_symmetry.space_group_name_H-M   'P 1'
#
loop_
_entity.id
_entity.type
_entity.pdbx_description
1 polymer ?
#
loop_
_entity_poly.entity_id
_entity_poly.type
_entity_poly.pdbx_seq_one_letter_code
_entity_poly.pdbx_strand_id
1 'polypeptide(L)'
;VRVPELGDAFRLCGGRKCALGSHAVAYSLWLGPGGKKYSLFQFLPGDFDVASEMSRRLVHATEPAGTEHPCPAVIWADGDFGYVLVGQFDERLNSVLP
;
A
#
# COMPACT_ATOMS: atom_id res chain seq x y z
N VAL A 1 -4.26 -2.64 14.21
CA VAL A 1 -3.18 -2.36 13.24
C VAL A 1 -2.11 -3.41 13.41
N ARG A 2 -1.64 -3.96 12.29
CA ARG A 2 -0.59 -4.98 12.20
C ARG A 2 0.45 -4.45 11.24
N VAL A 3 1.71 -4.42 11.65
CA VAL A 3 2.80 -3.96 10.78
C VAL A 3 3.09 -5.09 9.78
N PRO A 4 2.91 -4.87 8.47
CA PRO A 4 3.15 -5.92 7.48
C PRO A 4 4.65 -6.09 7.21
N GLU A 5 5.05 -7.30 6.84
CA GLU A 5 6.41 -7.59 6.40
C GLU A 5 6.61 -7.17 4.95
N LEU A 6 7.31 -6.05 4.73
CA LEU A 6 7.65 -5.54 3.40
C LEU A 6 9.06 -5.99 2.93
N GLY A 7 9.82 -6.65 3.81
CA GLY A 7 11.22 -7.02 3.60
C GLY A 7 12.21 -6.06 4.27
N ASP A 8 13.44 -6.52 4.50
CA ASP A 8 14.47 -5.83 5.31
C ASP A 8 14.92 -4.48 4.74
N ALA A 9 14.70 -4.26 3.45
CA ALA A 9 15.05 -3.01 2.80
C ALA A 9 14.08 -1.85 3.13
N PHE A 10 12.97 -2.14 3.82
CA PHE A 10 11.97 -1.15 4.19
C PHE A 10 12.07 -0.79 5.67
N ARG A 11 12.01 0.52 5.94
CA ARG A 11 12.01 1.08 7.29
C ARG A 11 10.78 1.94 7.51
N LEU A 12 10.03 1.64 8.56
CA LEU A 12 8.88 2.45 8.99
C LEU A 12 9.37 3.82 9.48
N CYS A 13 8.88 4.89 8.86
CA CYS A 13 9.22 6.27 9.18
C CYS A 13 8.17 6.98 10.04
N GLY A 14 6.92 6.51 10.00
CA GLY A 14 5.82 7.10 10.76
C GLY A 14 4.46 6.62 10.27
N GLY A 15 3.39 7.14 10.85
CA GLY A 15 2.04 6.79 10.45
C GLY A 15 0.99 7.61 11.19
N ARG A 16 -0.26 7.49 10.73
CA ARG A 16 -1.43 8.12 11.35
C ARG A 16 -2.68 7.31 11.04
N LYS A 17 -3.71 7.47 11.85
CA LYS A 17 -5.07 7.05 11.47
C LYS A 17 -5.64 8.07 10.49
N CYS A 18 -6.34 7.60 9.47
CA CYS A 18 -7.08 8.41 8.52
C CYS A 18 -8.36 7.68 8.10
N ALA A 19 -9.07 8.22 7.11
CA ALA A 19 -10.22 7.56 6.52
C ALA A 19 -10.13 7.62 5.00
N LEU A 20 -10.68 6.60 4.34
CA LEU A 20 -11.01 6.61 2.92
C LEU A 20 -12.53 6.53 2.81
N GLY A 21 -13.17 7.63 2.42
CA GLY A 21 -14.62 7.77 2.55
C GLY A 21 -15.06 7.63 4.01
N SER A 22 -16.02 6.74 4.27
CA SER A 22 -16.52 6.40 5.61
C SER A 22 -15.68 5.37 6.37
N HIS A 23 -14.69 4.74 5.72
CA HIS A 23 -13.96 3.61 6.28
C HIS A 23 -12.68 4.08 6.98
N ALA A 24 -12.46 3.56 8.18
CA ALA A 24 -11.25 3.85 8.94
C ALA A 24 -10.04 3.11 8.34
N VAL A 25 -8.94 3.83 8.16
CA VAL A 25 -7.72 3.30 7.54
C VAL A 25 -6.51 3.70 8.37
N ALA A 26 -5.57 2.78 8.55
CA ALA A 26 -4.27 3.09 9.13
C ALA A 26 -3.27 3.39 8.01
N TYR A 27 -2.72 4.60 8.02
CA TYR A 27 -1.68 5.04 7.10
C TYR A 27 -0.31 4.90 7.76
N SER A 28 0.67 4.41 7.01
CA SER A 28 2.08 4.41 7.40
C SER A 28 2.98 4.84 6.24
N LEU A 29 4.07 5.53 6.57
CA LEU A 29 5.09 5.98 5.63
C LEU A 29 6.34 5.13 5.81
N TRP A 30 6.88 4.62 4.71
CA TRP A 30 8.03 3.74 4.67
C TRP A 30 9.13 4.32 3.78
N LEU A 31 10.38 4.13 4.19
CA LEU A 31 11.56 4.36 3.37
C LEU A 31 12.04 3.00 2.85
N GLY A 32 12.08 2.82 1.53
CA GLY A 32 12.55 1.60 0.89
C GLY A 32 13.90 1.78 0.16
N PRO A 33 14.23 0.84 -0.75
CA PRO A 33 15.48 0.87 -1.51
C PRO A 33 15.73 2.20 -2.22
N GLY A 34 16.99 2.66 -2.20
CA GLY A 34 17.38 3.91 -2.87
C GLY A 34 16.80 5.18 -2.22
N GLY A 35 16.31 5.10 -0.98
CA GLY A 35 15.72 6.23 -0.28
C GLY A 35 14.33 6.63 -0.78
N LYS A 36 13.68 5.75 -1.56
CA LYS A 36 12.33 5.96 -2.09
C LYS A 36 11.30 5.87 -0.97
N LYS A 37 10.25 6.68 -1.09
CA LYS A 37 9.15 6.72 -0.13
C LYS A 37 7.97 5.92 -0.61
N TYR A 38 7.38 5.16 0.30
CA TYR A 38 6.20 4.34 0.06
C TYR A 38 5.13 4.65 1.09
N SER A 39 3.91 4.79 0.63
CA SER A 39 2.74 4.97 1.49
C SER A 39 1.99 3.65 1.59
N LEU A 40 1.74 3.17 2.80
CA LEU A 40 0.97 1.95 3.04
C LEU A 40 -0.33 2.29 3.77
N PHE A 41 -1.44 1.83 3.20
CA PHE A 41 -2.77 1.90 3.77
C PHE A 41 -3.19 0.52 4.22
N GLN A 42 -3.60 0.38 5.48
CA GLN A 42 -4.15 -0.84 6.06
C GLN A 42 -5.62 -0.61 6.39
N PHE A 43 -6.48 -1.51 5.91
CA PHE A 43 -7.94 -1.44 6.03
C PHE A 43 -8.52 -2.82 6.37
N LEU A 44 -9.81 -2.89 6.72
CA LEU A 44 -10.52 -4.16 6.86
C LEU A 44 -11.00 -4.61 5.47
N PRO A 45 -10.69 -5.84 4.99
CA PRO A 45 -11.07 -6.27 3.64
C PRO A 45 -12.55 -6.12 3.33
N GLY A 46 -13.42 -6.43 4.30
CA GLY A 46 -14.87 -6.32 4.18
C GLY A 46 -15.41 -4.88 4.03
N ASP A 47 -14.63 -3.85 4.38
CA ASP A 47 -15.01 -2.45 4.13
C ASP A 47 -14.96 -2.10 2.63
N PHE A 48 -14.27 -2.90 1.82
CA PHE A 48 -13.99 -2.62 0.40
C PHE A 48 -14.29 -3.82 -0.51
N ASP A 49 -15.11 -4.77 -0.05
CA ASP A 49 -15.45 -6.00 -0.79
C ASP A 49 -14.23 -6.80 -1.28
N VAL A 50 -13.11 -6.74 -0.53
CA VAL A 50 -11.90 -7.50 -0.82
C VAL A 50 -11.94 -8.82 -0.06
N ALA A 51 -11.49 -9.91 -0.69
CA ALA A 51 -11.31 -11.18 -0.01
C ALA A 51 -10.31 -11.07 1.15
N SER A 52 -10.53 -11.80 2.25
CA SER A 52 -9.62 -11.80 3.41
C SER A 52 -8.23 -12.35 3.09
N GLU A 53 -8.14 -13.23 2.08
CA GLU A 53 -6.89 -13.79 1.58
C GLU A 53 -6.72 -13.40 0.11
N MET A 54 -5.67 -12.64 -0.18
CA MET A 54 -5.35 -12.21 -1.54
C MET A 54 -3.85 -12.04 -1.69
N SER A 55 -3.25 -12.77 -2.64
CA SER A 55 -1.84 -12.60 -3.00
C SER A 55 -1.54 -11.18 -3.51
N ARG A 56 -0.29 -10.75 -3.35
CA ARG A 56 0.20 -9.46 -3.87
C ARG A 56 -0.10 -9.32 -5.36
N ARG A 57 -0.76 -8.22 -5.70
CA ARG A 57 -1.11 -7.86 -7.07
C ARG A 57 -0.71 -6.42 -7.36
N LEU A 58 0.07 -6.23 -8.41
CA LEU A 58 0.35 -4.91 -8.96
C LEU A 58 -0.90 -4.37 -9.66
N VAL A 59 -1.29 -3.14 -9.32
CA VAL A 59 -2.35 -2.39 -9.96
C VAL A 59 -1.82 -1.05 -10.44
N HIS A 60 -2.24 -0.65 -11.63
CA HIS A 60 -1.98 0.65 -12.19
C HIS A 60 -3.29 1.44 -12.15
N ALA A 61 -3.23 2.68 -11.68
CA ALA A 61 -4.39 3.57 -11.81
C ALA A 61 -4.76 3.70 -13.29
N THR A 62 -5.97 3.30 -13.65
CA THR A 62 -6.47 3.32 -15.03
C THR A 62 -6.84 4.71 -15.52
N GLU A 63 -7.02 5.67 -14.61
CA GLU A 63 -7.26 7.07 -14.95
C GLU A 63 -6.35 8.00 -14.15
N PRO A 64 -5.77 9.03 -14.79
CA PRO A 64 -5.05 10.06 -14.07
C PRO A 64 -6.05 10.88 -13.26
N ALA A 65 -6.01 10.75 -11.93
CA ALA A 65 -6.73 11.63 -11.00
C ALA A 65 -6.12 13.05 -10.96
N GLY A 66 -5.79 13.61 -12.12
CA GLY A 66 -5.12 14.91 -12.28
C GLY A 66 -3.60 14.88 -12.08
N THR A 67 -2.98 13.71 -11.87
CA THR A 67 -1.51 13.58 -11.76
C THR A 67 -0.92 13.06 -13.07
N GLU A 68 0.07 13.76 -13.62
CA GLU A 68 0.74 13.47 -14.92
C GLU A 68 1.42 12.09 -14.99
N HIS A 69 1.50 11.35 -13.89
CA HIS A 69 2.20 10.06 -13.83
C HIS A 69 1.33 8.97 -13.19
N PRO A 70 1.23 7.78 -13.82
CA PRO A 70 0.58 6.63 -13.20
C PRO A 70 1.33 6.26 -11.91
N CYS A 71 0.58 6.11 -10.82
CA CYS A 71 1.14 5.71 -9.54
C CYS A 71 0.89 4.20 -9.35
N PRO A 72 1.92 3.34 -9.53
CA PRO A 72 1.74 1.92 -9.29
C PRO A 72 1.46 1.67 -7.82
N ALA A 73 0.58 0.73 -7.56
CA ALA A 73 0.28 0.25 -6.22
C ALA A 73 0.31 -1.28 -6.18
N VAL A 74 0.70 -1.84 -5.04
CA VAL A 74 0.56 -3.27 -4.77
C VAL A 74 -0.53 -3.45 -3.73
N ILE A 75 -1.50 -4.31 -4.04
CA ILE A 75 -2.61 -4.65 -3.15
C ILE A 75 -2.50 -6.10 -2.71
N TRP A 76 -2.81 -6.40 -1.45
CA TRP A 76 -2.91 -7.77 -0.92
C TRP A 76 -3.80 -7.79 0.31
N ALA A 77 -4.22 -8.99 0.72
CA ALA A 77 -4.92 -9.22 1.97
C ALA A 77 -4.33 -10.45 2.65
N ASP A 78 -4.22 -10.38 3.98
CA ASP A 78 -3.69 -11.45 4.82
C ASP A 78 -4.48 -11.42 6.14
N GLY A 79 -5.34 -12.43 6.32
CA GLY A 79 -6.29 -12.55 7.41
C GLY A 79 -7.25 -11.36 7.49
N ASP A 80 -7.20 -10.66 8.62
CA ASP A 80 -8.16 -9.60 8.95
C ASP A 80 -7.85 -8.25 8.27
N PHE A 81 -6.77 -8.16 7.49
CA PHE A 81 -6.28 -6.89 6.98
C PHE A 81 -6.00 -6.91 5.48
N GLY A 82 -6.54 -5.89 4.81
CA GLY A 82 -6.17 -5.51 3.46
C GLY A 82 -5.11 -4.42 3.48
N TYR A 83 -4.24 -4.42 2.47
CA TYR A 83 -3.12 -3.51 2.35
C TYR A 83 -3.04 -2.96 0.94
N VAL A 84 -2.75 -1.65 0.84
CA VAL A 84 -2.34 -0.99 -0.40
C VAL A 84 -1.02 -0.29 -0.15
N LEU A 85 0.04 -0.72 -0.84
CA LEU A 85 1.34 -0.05 -0.86
C LEU A 85 1.46 0.76 -2.15
N VAL A 86 1.74 2.05 -2.01
CA VAL A 86 1.88 2.99 -3.12
C VAL A 86 3.32 3.49 -3.16
N GLY A 87 4.01 3.28 -4.28
CA GLY A 87 5.36 3.80 -4.51
C GLY A 87 5.30 5.16 -5.19
N GLN A 88 5.81 6.20 -4.53
CA GLN A 88 5.86 7.51 -5.17
C GLN A 88 6.92 7.48 -6.29
N PHE A 89 6.47 7.51 -7.56
CA PHE A 89 7.33 7.47 -8.75
C PHE A 89 8.27 6.25 -8.84
N ASP A 90 7.77 5.06 -8.47
CA ASP A 90 8.54 3.82 -8.59
C ASP A 90 7.86 2.77 -9.48
N GLU A 91 8.18 2.77 -10.77
CA GLU A 91 7.72 1.76 -11.73
C GLU A 91 8.17 0.33 -11.40
N ARG A 92 9.16 0.19 -10.49
CA ARG A 92 9.72 -1.10 -10.05
C ARG A 92 9.11 -1.61 -8.75
N LEU A 93 7.94 -1.09 -8.35
CA LEU A 93 7.28 -1.45 -7.09
C LEU A 93 7.11 -2.98 -6.90
N ASN A 94 6.91 -3.72 -7.98
CA ASN A 94 6.75 -5.18 -7.90
C ASN A 94 8.08 -5.93 -7.68
N SER A 95 9.24 -5.34 -8.01
CA SER A 95 10.54 -5.99 -7.83
C SER A 95 11.20 -5.67 -6.49
N VAL A 96 10.63 -4.74 -5.72
CA VAL A 96 11.16 -4.37 -4.39
C VAL A 96 10.51 -5.13 -3.26
N LEU A 97 9.36 -5.78 -3.51
CA LEU A 97 8.70 -6.65 -2.55
C LEU A 97 9.15 -8.11 -2.77
N PRO A 98 9.45 -8.87 -1.70
CA PRO A 98 9.78 -10.28 -1.80
C PRO A 98 8.61 -11.13 -2.32
#